data_AF-A0A659UP12-F1
#
_entry.id   AF-A0A659UP12-F1
#
_cell.length_a   1.000
_cell.length_b   1.000
_cell.length_c   1.000
_cell.angle_alpha   90.00
_cell.angle_beta   90.00
_cell.angle_gamma   90.00
#
_symmetry.space_group_name_H-M   'P 1'
#
loop_
_entity.id
_entity.type
_entity.pdbx_description
1 polymer ?
#
loop_
_entity_poly.entity_id
_entity_poly.type
_entity_poly.pdbx_seq_one_letter_code
_entity_poly.pdbx_strand_id
1 'polypeptide(L)'
;EFPHDGGTVIISRTGFTGDLGYELFVPADKALSLWDRLMTAGELRGIRAIGYTALNRARLEAGLIVANADFTTAEHAIRADRLRMPDEIGLGFMIDLEKAHFNGRRAILEARTRRRLRHVLVGLEIEGNIP
;
A
#
# COMPACT_ATOMS: atom_id res chain seq x y z
N GLU A 1 -9.21 -20.71 0.01
CA GLU A 1 -10.29 -20.38 0.95
C GLU A 1 -10.24 -21.34 2.11
N PHE A 2 -10.48 -20.87 3.33
CA PHE A 2 -10.40 -21.67 4.55
C PHE A 2 -11.74 -21.66 5.31
N PRO A 3 -12.18 -22.80 5.86
CA PRO A 3 -13.48 -22.87 6.54
C PRO A 3 -13.51 -22.07 7.85
N HIS A 4 -14.57 -21.26 8.03
CA HIS A 4 -14.83 -20.51 9.25
C HIS A 4 -16.34 -20.27 9.43
N ASP A 5 -16.90 -20.76 10.54
CA ASP A 5 -18.27 -20.53 11.02
C ASP A 5 -19.37 -20.51 9.92
N GLY A 6 -19.61 -21.66 9.30
CA GLY A 6 -20.64 -21.79 8.26
C GLY A 6 -20.31 -21.06 6.94
N GLY A 7 -19.09 -20.54 6.79
CA GLY A 7 -18.61 -19.86 5.60
C GLY A 7 -17.13 -20.08 5.35
N THR A 8 -16.54 -19.19 4.53
CA THR A 8 -15.13 -19.24 4.14
C THR A 8 -14.41 -17.93 4.42
N VAL A 9 -13.10 -18.04 4.70
CA VAL A 9 -12.15 -16.94 4.78
C VAL A 9 -11.32 -16.94 3.50
N ILE A 10 -11.24 -15.80 2.84
CA ILE A 10 -10.24 -15.57 1.80
C ILE A 10 -8.97 -15.08 2.50
N ILE A 11 -7.86 -15.75 2.23
CA ILE A 11 -6.55 -15.41 2.80
C ILE A 11 -5.65 -14.99 1.66
N SER A 12 -5.14 -13.77 1.73
CA SER A 12 -4.16 -13.23 0.81
C SER A 12 -2.83 -13.06 1.54
N ARG A 13 -1.72 -13.49 0.93
CA ARG A 13 -0.37 -13.23 1.47
C ARG A 13 0.09 -11.84 1.03
N THR A 14 -0.57 -10.85 1.62
CA THR A 14 -0.37 -9.42 1.39
C THR A 14 -0.44 -8.70 2.74
N GLY A 15 -0.05 -7.43 2.76
CA GLY A 15 -0.09 -6.60 3.95
C GLY A 15 0.59 -5.26 3.71
N PHE A 16 0.42 -4.36 4.68
CA PHE A 16 0.89 -2.98 4.57
C PHE A 16 1.93 -2.61 5.63
N THR A 17 2.54 -3.59 6.29
CA THR A 17 3.59 -3.38 7.30
C THR A 17 5.01 -3.59 6.77
N GLY A 18 5.17 -4.23 5.60
CA GLY A 18 6.48 -4.65 5.08
C GLY A 18 6.98 -5.99 5.65
N ASP A 19 6.34 -6.51 6.69
CA ASP A 19 6.66 -7.80 7.32
C ASP A 19 5.88 -8.97 6.70
N LEU A 20 6.22 -10.18 7.12
CA LEU A 20 5.39 -11.36 6.89
C LEU A 20 3.99 -11.14 7.50
N GLY A 21 2.98 -11.15 6.64
CA GLY A 21 1.58 -10.98 7.05
C GLY A 21 0.61 -11.56 6.05
N TYR A 22 -0.66 -11.52 6.45
CA TYR A 22 -1.79 -11.96 5.64
C TYR A 22 -2.94 -10.97 5.83
N GLU A 23 -3.69 -10.75 4.76
CA GLU A 23 -4.99 -10.09 4.79
C GLU A 23 -6.08 -11.16 4.74
N LEU A 24 -7.02 -11.08 5.68
CA LEU A 24 -8.11 -12.04 5.83
C LEU A 24 -9.43 -11.33 5.59
N PHE A 25 -10.20 -11.85 4.64
CA PHE A 25 -11.48 -11.27 4.23
C PHE A 25 -12.62 -12.25 4.54
N VAL A 26 -13.66 -11.73 5.20
CA VAL A 26 -14.89 -12.43 5.56
C VAL A 26 -16.10 -11.49 5.47
N PRO A 27 -17.32 -12.03 5.34
CA PRO A 27 -18.54 -11.26 5.58
C PRO A 27 -18.53 -10.56 6.96
N ALA A 28 -19.14 -9.38 7.04
CA ALA A 28 -19.08 -8.52 8.24
C ALA A 28 -19.61 -9.20 9.51
N ASP A 29 -20.64 -10.04 9.39
CA ASP A 29 -21.24 -10.82 10.48
C ASP A 29 -20.30 -11.91 11.03
N LYS A 30 -19.23 -12.26 10.31
CA LYS A 30 -18.21 -13.24 10.72
C LYS A 30 -16.91 -12.61 11.22
N ALA A 31 -16.78 -11.28 11.17
CA ALA A 31 -15.54 -10.58 11.50
C ALA A 31 -15.13 -10.76 12.97
N LEU A 32 -16.08 -10.62 13.91
CA LEU A 32 -15.78 -10.75 15.35
C LEU A 32 -15.41 -12.19 15.72
N SER A 33 -16.12 -13.19 15.22
CA SER A 33 -15.78 -14.59 15.50
C SER A 33 -14.42 -14.99 14.93
N LEU A 34 -14.04 -14.44 13.77
CA LEU A 34 -12.70 -14.62 13.21
C LEU A 34 -11.64 -13.93 14.09
N TRP A 35 -11.89 -12.69 14.51
CA TRP A 35 -11.02 -11.92 15.38
C TRP A 35 -10.71 -12.69 16.68
N ASP A 36 -11.74 -13.13 17.39
CA ASP A 36 -11.58 -13.85 18.65
C ASP A 36 -10.76 -15.12 18.46
N ARG A 37 -11.05 -15.88 17.39
CA ARG A 37 -10.30 -17.09 17.03
C ARG A 37 -8.82 -16.81 16.79
N LEU A 38 -8.48 -15.72 16.09
CA LEU A 38 -7.10 -15.32 15.83
C LEU A 38 -6.38 -14.88 17.10
N MET A 39 -7.05 -14.07 17.92
CA MET A 39 -6.48 -13.59 19.19
C MET A 39 -6.18 -14.75 20.13
N THR A 40 -7.13 -15.68 20.33
CA THR A 40 -6.91 -16.88 21.13
C THR A 40 -5.78 -17.75 20.58
N ALA A 41 -5.75 -18.01 19.27
CA ALA A 41 -4.68 -18.82 18.65
C ALA A 41 -3.30 -18.16 18.72
N GLY A 42 -3.25 -16.84 18.83
CA GLY A 42 -2.03 -16.04 18.89
C GLY A 42 -1.53 -15.72 20.30
N GLU A 43 -2.25 -16.10 21.36
CA GLU A 43 -1.88 -15.77 22.76
C GLU A 43 -0.44 -16.16 23.10
N LEU A 44 -0.08 -17.42 22.83
CA LEU A 44 1.28 -17.94 23.08
C LEU A 44 2.36 -17.35 22.17
N ARG A 45 1.96 -16.58 21.14
CA ARG A 45 2.85 -15.87 20.20
C ARG A 45 2.90 -14.36 20.48
N GLY A 46 2.23 -13.89 21.53
CA GLY A 46 2.20 -12.48 21.89
C GLY A 46 1.44 -11.60 20.90
N ILE A 47 0.40 -12.14 20.24
CA ILE A 47 -0.44 -11.36 19.32
C ILE A 47 -1.01 -10.12 20.00
N ARG A 48 -1.00 -8.99 19.30
CA ARG A 48 -1.53 -7.72 19.79
C ARG A 48 -2.25 -6.99 18.68
N ALA A 49 -3.34 -6.32 19.04
CA ALA A 49 -3.99 -5.37 18.16
C ALA A 49 -3.09 -4.14 17.97
N ILE A 50 -3.00 -3.67 16.73
CA ILE A 50 -2.36 -2.39 16.39
C ILE A 50 -3.41 -1.44 15.82
N GLY A 51 -3.27 -0.16 16.16
CA GLY A 51 -4.06 0.91 15.56
C GLY A 51 -3.39 1.48 14.30
N TYR A 52 -4.10 2.41 13.66
CA TYR A 52 -3.64 3.07 12.44
C TYR A 52 -2.28 3.78 12.60
N THR A 53 -2.02 4.40 13.75
CA THR A 53 -0.75 5.11 13.99
C THR A 53 0.47 4.19 13.91
N ALA A 54 0.38 2.99 14.48
CA ALA A 54 1.46 2.01 14.43
C ALA A 54 1.62 1.47 13.01
N LEU A 55 0.52 1.17 12.32
CA LEU A 55 0.54 0.76 10.91
C LEU A 55 1.16 1.84 10.01
N ASN A 56 0.82 3.11 10.22
CA ASN A 56 1.34 4.23 9.43
C ASN A 56 2.85 4.44 9.66
N ARG A 57 3.39 4.06 10.82
CA ARG A 57 4.85 4.05 11.05
C ARG A 57 5.51 2.88 10.31
N ALA A 58 4.99 1.66 10.49
CA ALA A 58 5.53 0.47 9.83
C ALA A 58 5.55 0.62 8.30
N ARG A 59 4.46 1.12 7.70
CA ARG A 59 4.40 1.31 6.25
C ARG A 59 5.40 2.35 5.74
N LEU A 60 5.71 3.39 6.52
CA LEU A 60 6.71 4.40 6.17
C LEU A 60 8.11 3.79 6.18
N GLU A 61 8.44 3.02 7.21
CA GLU A 61 9.72 2.29 7.31
C GLU A 61 9.88 1.28 6.17
N ALA A 62 8.79 0.63 5.76
CA ALA A 62 8.77 -0.29 4.62
C ALA A 62 8.79 0.41 3.24
N GLY A 63 8.70 1.74 3.18
CA GLY A 63 8.64 2.49 1.92
C GLY A 63 7.33 2.31 1.12
N LEU A 64 6.25 1.90 1.80
CA LEU A 64 4.94 1.73 1.20
C LEU A 64 4.20 3.07 1.14
N ILE A 65 3.77 3.44 -0.07
CA ILE A 65 3.17 4.74 -0.36
C ILE A 65 1.64 4.68 -0.41
N VAL A 66 1.01 5.78 -0.02
CA VAL A 66 -0.42 5.97 0.10
C VAL A 66 -0.84 7.14 -0.76
N ALA A 67 -1.86 6.92 -1.59
CA ALA A 67 -2.47 7.96 -2.41
C ALA A 67 -2.98 9.10 -1.53
N ASN A 68 -2.70 10.34 -1.97
CA ASN A 68 -3.05 11.59 -1.29
C ASN A 68 -2.33 11.85 0.05
N ALA A 69 -1.44 10.95 0.49
CA ALA A 69 -0.49 11.22 1.58
C ALA A 69 0.92 11.44 1.02
N ASP A 70 1.40 10.54 0.17
CA ASP A 70 2.77 10.59 -0.37
C ASP A 70 2.81 11.11 -1.82
N PHE A 71 1.72 10.95 -2.57
CA PHE A 71 1.58 11.50 -3.92
C PHE A 71 0.13 11.92 -4.22
N THR A 72 -0.06 12.90 -5.10
CA THR A 72 -1.40 13.31 -5.55
C THR A 72 -1.86 12.45 -6.72
N THR A 73 -3.06 11.89 -6.63
CA THR A 73 -3.65 11.11 -7.74
C THR A 73 -4.04 12.03 -8.90
N ALA A 74 -4.16 11.47 -10.11
CA ALA A 74 -4.60 12.23 -11.28
C ALA A 74 -6.01 12.80 -11.12
N GLU A 75 -6.88 12.12 -10.35
CA GLU A 75 -8.25 12.55 -10.07
C GLU A 75 -8.32 13.76 -9.12
N HIS A 76 -7.42 13.85 -8.13
CA HIS A 76 -7.42 14.93 -7.15
C HIS A 76 -6.48 16.09 -7.51
N ALA A 77 -5.66 15.96 -8.57
CA ALA A 77 -4.72 16.99 -8.94
C ALA A 77 -5.41 18.17 -9.65
N ILE A 78 -5.58 19.28 -8.93
CA ILE A 78 -6.10 20.53 -9.49
C ILE A 78 -5.05 21.25 -10.35
N ARG A 79 -3.78 21.14 -9.96
CA ARG A 79 -2.66 21.80 -10.67
C ARG A 79 -1.78 20.77 -11.36
N ALA A 80 -1.50 20.99 -12.65
CA ALA A 80 -0.71 20.07 -13.47
C ALA A 80 0.74 19.88 -12.97
N ASP A 81 1.29 20.85 -12.24
CA ASP A 81 2.63 20.78 -11.64
C ASP A 81 2.72 19.84 -10.42
N ARG A 82 1.58 19.40 -9.87
CA ARG A 82 1.49 18.46 -8.75
C ARG A 82 1.36 17.00 -9.18
N LEU A 83 1.15 16.74 -10.47
CA LEU A 83 1.10 15.38 -11.01
C LEU A 83 2.50 14.75 -11.01
N ARG A 84 2.55 13.43 -10.81
CA ARG A 84 3.76 12.63 -10.90
C ARG A 84 3.53 11.43 -11.80
N MET A 85 4.52 11.07 -12.61
CA MET A 85 4.53 9.82 -13.35
C MET A 85 4.77 8.65 -12.39
N PRO A 86 4.28 7.43 -12.69
CA PRO A 86 4.54 6.24 -11.86
C PRO A 86 6.02 6.05 -11.55
N ASP A 87 6.90 6.30 -12.53
CA ASP A 87 8.36 6.25 -12.38
C ASP A 87 8.90 7.27 -11.36
N GLU A 88 8.31 8.47 -11.28
CA GLU A 88 8.74 9.52 -10.35
C GLU A 88 8.36 9.22 -8.89
N ILE A 89 7.41 8.29 -8.66
CA ILE A 89 6.95 7.87 -7.32
C ILE A 89 7.37 6.43 -6.97
N GLY A 90 8.31 5.86 -7.72
CA GLY A 90 8.83 4.51 -7.45
C GLY A 90 7.92 3.35 -7.88
N LEU A 91 6.81 3.62 -8.58
CA LEU A 91 5.87 2.61 -9.09
C LEU A 91 6.07 2.27 -10.58
N GLY A 92 7.18 2.70 -11.18
CA GLY A 92 7.48 2.45 -12.60
C GLY A 92 7.49 0.95 -12.96
N PHE A 93 7.81 0.08 -12.01
CA PHE A 93 7.83 -1.38 -12.17
C PHE A 93 6.43 -2.00 -12.29
N MET A 94 5.37 -1.30 -11.85
CA MET A 94 3.98 -1.78 -11.97
C MET A 94 3.39 -1.57 -13.37
N ILE A 95 4.14 -0.93 -14.28
CA ILE A 95 3.66 -0.57 -15.61
C ILE A 95 4.03 -1.66 -16.62
N ASP A 96 3.03 -2.41 -17.05
CA ASP A 96 3.12 -3.31 -18.19
C ASP A 96 2.84 -2.53 -19.49
N LEU A 97 3.90 -2.30 -20.29
CA LEU A 97 3.80 -1.61 -21.58
C LEU A 97 3.34 -2.52 -22.73
N GLU A 98 3.42 -3.84 -22.56
CA GLU A 98 2.95 -4.82 -23.55
C GLU A 98 1.42 -4.90 -23.55
N LYS A 99 0.78 -4.56 -22.43
CA LYS A 99 -0.67 -4.35 -22.38
C LYS A 99 -1.11 -3.29 -23.40
N ALA A 100 -2.07 -3.67 -24.26
CA ALA A 100 -2.51 -2.88 -25.41
C ALA A 100 -2.92 -1.44 -25.06
N HIS A 101 -4.01 -1.28 -24.30
CA HIS A 101 -4.55 0.04 -23.95
C HIS A 101 -4.80 0.16 -22.45
N PHE A 102 -4.34 1.28 -21.89
CA PHE A 102 -4.67 1.75 -20.55
C PHE A 102 -4.48 3.26 -20.46
N ASN A 103 -5.18 3.89 -19.52
CA ASN A 103 -5.11 5.33 -19.30
C ASN A 103 -3.69 5.76 -18.92
N GLY A 104 -3.14 6.74 -19.62
CA GLY A 104 -1.77 7.23 -19.38
C GLY A 104 -0.66 6.53 -20.16
N ARG A 105 -0.92 5.39 -20.86
CA ARG A 105 0.11 4.64 -21.60
C ARG A 105 0.99 5.51 -22.50
N ARG A 106 0.36 6.32 -23.36
CA ARG A 106 1.07 7.23 -24.29
C ARG A 106 1.93 8.26 -23.55
N ALA A 107 1.40 8.85 -22.48
CA ALA A 107 2.10 9.87 -21.69
C ALA A 107 3.32 9.29 -20.98
N ILE A 108 3.20 8.08 -20.42
CA ILE A 108 4.31 7.36 -19.77
C ILE A 108 5.40 7.02 -20.79
N LEU A 109 5.03 6.47 -21.95
CA LEU A 109 5.98 6.13 -23.01
C LEU A 109 6.73 7.36 -23.52
N GLU A 110 6.02 8.48 -23.73
CA GLU A 110 6.63 9.75 -24.11
C GLU A 110 7.59 10.24 -23.02
N ALA A 111 7.19 10.22 -21.75
CA ALA A 111 8.02 10.69 -20.65
C ALA A 111 9.33 9.90 -20.53
N ARG A 112 9.27 8.56 -20.67
CA ARG A 112 10.45 7.69 -20.67
C ARG A 112 11.36 7.94 -21.87
N THR A 113 10.80 7.97 -23.08
CA THR A 113 11.58 8.12 -24.33
C THR A 113 12.23 9.49 -24.46
N ARG A 114 11.52 10.56 -24.06
CA ARG A 114 12.01 11.94 -24.10
C ARG A 114 12.77 12.37 -22.84
N ARG A 115 12.98 11.45 -21.88
CA ARG A 115 13.65 11.71 -20.60
C ARG A 115 13.06 12.93 -19.85
N ARG A 116 11.73 12.98 -19.73
CA ARG A 116 10.99 14.10 -19.11
C ARG A 116 10.59 13.86 -17.65
N LEU A 117 11.10 12.80 -17.02
CA LEU A 117 10.92 12.55 -15.59
C LEU A 117 11.76 13.57 -14.82
N ARG A 118 11.12 14.35 -13.94
CA ARG A 118 11.76 15.50 -13.26
C ARG A 118 11.87 15.32 -11.75
N HIS A 119 11.10 14.39 -11.19
CA HIS A 119 11.04 14.17 -9.75
C HIS A 119 11.38 12.73 -9.42
N VAL A 120 11.78 12.52 -8.17
CA VAL A 120 11.96 11.22 -7.56
C VAL A 120 11.43 11.31 -6.13
N LEU A 121 10.58 10.36 -5.74
CA LEU A 121 10.14 10.22 -4.35
C LEU A 121 11.29 9.61 -3.54
N VAL A 122 11.65 10.29 -2.45
CA VAL A 122 12.75 9.89 -1.57
C VAL A 122 12.27 9.86 -0.12
N GLY A 123 12.83 8.95 0.67
CA GLY A 123 12.76 9.02 2.13
C GLY A 123 13.67 10.14 2.63
N LEU A 124 13.19 10.91 3.59
CA LEU A 124 13.99 11.92 4.28
C LEU A 124 14.14 11.49 5.74
N GLU A 125 15.38 11.38 6.19
CA GLU A 125 15.71 11.30 7.60
C GLU A 125 16.12 12.70 8.04
N ILE A 126 15.42 13.24 9.03
CA ILE A 126 15.68 14.58 9.55
C ILE A 126 16.10 14.40 11.01
N GLU A 127 17.29 14.89 11.35
CA GLU A 127 17.73 14.95 12.75
C GLU A 127 16.70 15.77 13.53
N GLY A 128 16.06 15.12 14.51
CA GLY A 128 15.12 15.81 15.38
C GLY A 128 15.86 16.72 16.35
N ASN A 129 15.35 17.93 16.57
CA ASN A 129 15.62 18.66 17.81
C ASN A 129 14.76 18.03 18.92
N ILE A 130 15.21 16.89 19.43
CA ILE A 130 14.72 16.33 20.69
C ILE A 130 15.67 16.87 21.77
N PRO A 131 15.21 17.67 22.76
CA PRO A 131 15.99 17.84 23.98
C PRO A 131 16.07 16.52 24.76
#